data_AF-A0A3D3PHD5-F1
#
_entry.id   AF-A0A3D3PHD5-F1
#
_cell.length_a   1.000
_cell.length_b   1.000
_cell.length_c   1.000
_cell.angle_alpha   90.00
_cell.angle_beta   90.00
_cell.angle_gamma   90.00
#
_symmetry.space_group_name_H-M   'P 1'
#
loop_
_entity.id
_entity.type
_entity.pdbx_description
1 polymer ?
#
loop_
_entity_poly.entity_id
_entity_poly.type
_entity_poly.pdbx_seq_one_letter_code
_entity_poly.pdbx_strand_id
1 'polypeptide(L)' 'MDYLARYTHRVAISNERLISLHQGQVAFRVRDNANPGKNRVERLSAESFIARFLQHVLPQGFKRIRHYG' A
#
# COMPACT_ATOMS: atom_id res chain seq x y z
N MET A 1 -9.64 -14.68 7.18
CA MET A 1 -9.46 -13.21 7.19
C MET A 1 -7.98 -12.89 6.94
N ASP A 2 -7.38 -13.47 5.91
CA ASP A 2 -5.90 -13.64 5.87
C ASP A 2 -5.25 -13.06 4.61
N TYR A 3 -6.06 -12.59 3.66
CA TYR A 3 -5.58 -12.10 2.37
C TYR A 3 -5.02 -10.67 2.47
N LEU A 4 -5.74 -9.76 3.16
CA LEU A 4 -5.30 -8.38 3.33
C LEU A 4 -4.03 -8.26 4.20
N ALA A 5 -3.96 -9.07 5.27
CA ALA A 5 -2.85 -9.05 6.22
C ALA A 5 -1.52 -9.51 5.59
N ARG A 6 -1.56 -10.47 4.66
CA ARG A 6 -0.36 -10.94 3.95
C ARG A 6 0.10 -9.96 2.87
N TYR A 7 -0.83 -9.26 2.22
CA TYR A 7 -0.49 -8.31 1.17
C TYR A 7 0.08 -6.98 1.66
N THR A 8 -0.30 -6.60 2.87
CA THR A 8 0.22 -5.40 3.53
C THR A 8 1.66 -5.58 4.00
N HIS A 9 2.17 -6.81 4.15
CA HIS A 9 3.42 -6.97 4.87
C HIS A 9 4.67 -6.53 4.08
N ARG A 10 4.77 -6.63 2.73
CA ARG A 10 6.06 -6.37 2.03
C ARG A 10 6.04 -5.84 0.57
N VAL A 11 4.94 -5.28 0.04
CA VAL A 11 4.93 -4.87 -1.41
C VAL A 11 4.22 -3.55 -1.75
N ALA A 12 3.09 -3.19 -1.12
CA ALA A 12 2.27 -2.07 -1.58
C ALA A 12 2.23 -0.90 -0.58
N ILE A 13 1.58 -1.12 0.56
CA ILE A 13 1.37 -0.16 1.64
C ILE A 13 1.29 -1.00 2.92
N SER A 14 2.17 -0.76 3.89
CA SER A 14 2.12 -1.50 5.16
C SER A 14 0.89 -1.12 5.96
N ASN A 15 0.30 -2.10 6.67
CA ASN A 15 -0.97 -1.89 7.39
C ASN A 15 -0.84 -0.77 8.45
N GLU A 16 0.35 -0.61 9.04
CA GLU A 16 0.73 0.48 9.95
C GLU A 16 0.58 1.89 9.34
N ARG A 17 0.55 1.99 8.01
CA ARG A 17 0.38 3.26 7.30
C ARG A 17 -1.08 3.66 7.17
N LEU A 18 -2.03 2.73 7.31
CA LEU A 18 -3.46 3.06 7.26
C LEU A 18 -3.83 3.89 8.49
N ILE A 19 -4.55 4.98 8.27
CA ILE A 19 -5.02 5.89 9.33
C ILE A 19 -6.52 5.71 9.54
N SER A 20 -7.30 5.75 8.46
CA SER A 20 -8.76 5.64 8.55
C SER A 20 -9.39 5.28 7.21
N LEU A 21 -10.55 4.64 7.26
CA LEU A 21 -11.47 4.50 6.13
C LEU A 21 -12.79 5.17 6.52
N HIS A 22 -13.17 6.23 5.83
CA HIS A 22 -14.41 6.97 6.10
C HIS A 22 -15.01 7.49 4.79
N GLN A 23 -16.33 7.38 4.63
CA GLN A 23 -17.06 7.87 3.44
C GLN A 23 -16.43 7.41 2.10
N GLY A 24 -15.97 6.15 2.05
CA GLY A 24 -15.32 5.61 0.84
C GLY A 24 -13.94 6.20 0.54
N GLN A 25 -13.33 6.93 1.48
CA GLN A 25 -11.97 7.47 1.37
C GLN A 25 -11.03 6.75 2.34
N VAL A 26 -9.89 6.29 1.82
CA VAL A 26 -8.80 5.68 2.58
C VAL A 26 -7.74 6.75 2.84
N ALA A 27 -7.46 7.03 4.10
CA ALA A 27 -6.36 7.87 4.53
C ALA A 27 -5.16 7.01 4.97
N PHE A 28 -3.96 7.33 4.48
CA PHE A 28 -2.75 6.59 4.81
C PHE A 28 -1.49 7.46 4.78
N ARG A 29 -0.46 7.03 5.52
CA ARG A 29 0.87 7.68 5.56
C ARG A 29 1.70 7.27 4.35
N VAL A 30 2.30 8.26 3.70
CA VAL A 30 3.30 8.06 2.65
C VAL A 30 4.57 8.83 3.00
N ARG A 31 5.71 8.33 2.53
CA ARG A 31 6.97 9.07 2.65
C ARG A 31 6.87 10.31 1.78
N ASP A 32 7.23 11.45 2.35
CA ASP A 32 7.36 12.66 1.59
C ASP A 32 8.67 12.60 0.79
N ASN A 33 8.55 12.42 -0.52
CA ASN A 33 9.72 12.36 -1.41
C ASN A 33 10.36 13.75 -1.60
N ALA A 34 9.61 14.84 -1.39
CA ALA A 34 10.15 16.20 -1.44
C ALA A 34 10.84 16.58 -0.12
N ASN A 35 10.43 15.98 1.00
CA ASN A 35 11.03 16.20 2.32
C ASN A 35 11.53 14.88 2.94
N PRO A 36 12.78 14.48 2.64
CA PRO A 36 13.36 13.23 3.14
C PRO A 36 13.23 13.11 4.66
N GLY A 37 12.72 11.97 5.13
CA GLY A 37 12.54 11.69 6.56
C GLY A 37 11.19 12.13 7.13
N LYS A 38 10.38 12.87 6.38
CA LYS A 38 9.00 13.20 6.76
C LYS A 38 8.01 12.25 6.10
N ASN A 39 6.87 12.08 6.76
CA ASN A 39 5.70 11.40 6.21
C ASN A 39 4.58 12.41 6.04
N ARG A 40 3.78 12.26 4.99
CA ARG A 40 2.54 13.01 4.79
C ARG A 40 1.34 12.06 4.78
N VAL A 41 0.16 12.61 5.02
CA VAL A 41 -1.10 11.87 4.92
C VAL A 41 -1.70 12.13 3.54
N GLU A 42 -1.96 11.04 2.82
CA GLU A 42 -2.72 11.08 1.56
C GLU A 42 -4.07 10.43 1.73
N ARG A 43 -5.02 10.85 0.90
CA ARG A 43 -6.37 10.29 0.82
C ARG A 43 -6.68 9.89 -0.60
N LEU A 44 -7.25 8.71 -0.77
CA LEU A 44 -7.72 8.19 -2.06
C LEU A 44 -9.11 7.58 -1.88
N SER A 45 -9.89 7.53 -2.95
CA SER A 45 -11.09 6.70 -2.94
C SER A 45 -10.70 5.24 -2.68
N ALA A 46 -11.58 4.51 -2.00
CA ALA A 46 -11.37 3.10 -1.69
C ALA A 46 -11.14 2.29 -2.98
N GLU A 47 -11.85 2.61 -4.05
CA GLU A 47 -11.66 2.00 -5.38
C GLU A 47 -10.26 2.24 -5.93
N SER A 48 -9.79 3.49 -5.91
CA SER A 48 -8.44 3.85 -6.38
C SER A 48 -7.36 3.19 -5.52
N PHE A 49 -7.59 3.12 -4.21
CA PHE A 49 -6.70 2.46 -3.27
C PHE A 49 -6.59 0.96 -3.58
N ILE A 50 -7.73 0.28 -3.74
CA ILE A 50 -7.78 -1.16 -4.08
C ILE A 50 -7.15 -1.41 -5.44
N ALA A 51 -7.42 -0.59 -6.46
CA ALA A 51 -6.83 -0.76 -7.79
C ALA A 51 -5.30 -0.64 -7.77
N ARG A 52 -4.75 0.36 -7.07
CA ARG A 52 -3.29 0.53 -6.91
C ARG A 52 -2.68 -0.61 -6.09
N PHE A 53 -3.36 -1.05 -5.05
CA PHE A 53 -2.95 -2.21 -4.24
C PHE A 53 -2.91 -3.49 -5.08
N LEU A 54 -3.95 -3.67 -5.92
CA LEU A 54 -4.09 -4.56 -7.08
C LEU A 54 -2.78 -4.78 -7.85
N GLN A 55 -2.18 -3.68 -8.28
CA GLN A 55 -1.00 -3.70 -9.16
C GLN A 55 0.25 -4.26 -8.48
N HIS A 56 0.27 -4.31 -7.16
CA HIS A 56 1.38 -4.83 -6.38
C HIS A 56 1.16 -6.29 -5.96
N VAL A 57 0.00 -6.85 -6.33
CA VAL A 57 -0.39 -8.23 -6.10
C VAL A 57 0.08 -9.10 -7.26
N LEU A 58 1.22 -9.76 -7.07
CA LEU A 58 1.65 -10.82 -7.98
C LEU A 58 0.58 -11.93 -8.02
N PRO A 59 0.07 -12.30 -9.21
CA PRO A 59 -0.83 -13.42 -9.35
C PRO A 59 -0.20 -14.70 -8.78
N GLN A 60 -1.05 -15.63 -8.36
CA GLN A 60 -0.59 -16.93 -7.86
C GLN A 60 0.32 -17.61 -8.89
N GLY A 61 1.44 -18.16 -8.43
CA GLY A 61 2.45 -18.82 -9.27
C GLY A 61 3.58 -17.93 -9.77
N PHE A 62 3.47 -16.60 -9.64
CA PHE A 62 4.55 -15.67 -9.99
C PHE A 62 5.46 -15.41 -8.79
N LYS A 63 6.78 -15.44 -9.01
CA LYS A 63 7.78 -15.10 -7.99
C LYS A 63 8.33 -13.69 -8.21
N ARG A 64 8.44 -12.91 -7.13
CA ARG A 64 9.08 -11.59 -7.18
C ARG A 64 10.59 -11.78 -7.30
N ILE A 65 11.17 -11.44 -8.46
CA ILE A 65 12.62 -11.43 -8.64
C ILE A 65 13.16 -10.16 -7.96
N ARG A 66 14.11 -10.31 -7.04
CA ARG A 66 14.92 -9.20 -6.54
C ARG A 66 16.31 -9.37 -7.14
N HIS A 67 16.67 -8.55 -8.12
CA HIS A 67 18.08 -8.43 -8.51
C HIS A 67 18.79 -7.62 -7.41
N TYR A 68 19.71 -8.27 -6.72
CA TYR A 68 20.78 -7.59 -5.99
C TYR A 68 22.02 -7.71 -6.88
N GLY A 69 22.54 -6.56 -7.32
CA GLY A 69 23.89 -6.41 -7.85
C GLY A 69 24.69 -5.66 -6.80
#